data_AF-A0A970KI63-F1
#
_entry.id   AF-A0A970KI63-F1
#
_cell.length_a   1.000
_cell.length_b   1.000
_cell.length_c   1.000
_cell.angle_alpha   90.00
_cell.angle_beta   90.00
_cell.angle_gamma   90.00
#
_symmetry.space_group_name_H-M   'P 1'
#
loop_
_entity.id
_entity.type
_entity.pdbx_description
1 polymer ?
#
loop_
_entity_poly.entity_id
_entity_poly.type
_entity_poly.pdbx_seq_one_letter_code
_entity_poly.pdbx_strand_id
1 'polypeptide(L)' 'MSDSYCFIDDDKMKEECGVFGLYVPGKARDIASLSYLGLLALQHRGQESAGICVNNQGVFKIHKAMGLV' A
#
# COMPACT_ATOMS: atom_id res chain seq x y z
N MET A 1 36.04 -18.62 -24.63
CA MET A 1 35.37 -17.77 -25.64
C MET A 1 34.00 -18.37 -25.88
N SER A 2 32.86 -17.76 -25.56
CA SER A 2 32.52 -16.35 -25.42
C SER A 2 31.34 -16.18 -24.43
N ASP A 3 31.58 -15.49 -23.32
CA ASP A 3 30.53 -14.87 -22.51
C ASP A 3 29.96 -13.67 -23.28
N SER A 4 28.72 -13.75 -23.78
CA SER A 4 27.98 -12.59 -24.32
C SER A 4 26.54 -12.97 -24.66
N TYR A 5 25.65 -13.03 -23.67
CA TYR A 5 24.26 -12.54 -23.75
C TYR A 5 23.73 -12.59 -22.33
N CYS A 6 24.09 -11.56 -21.55
CA CYS A 6 23.38 -11.24 -20.33
C CYS A 6 21.95 -10.87 -20.76
N PHE A 7 21.04 -11.83 -20.67
CA PHE A 7 19.62 -11.55 -20.67
C PHE A 7 19.34 -10.77 -19.38
N ILE A 8 19.48 -9.44 -19.46
CA ILE A 8 18.81 -8.51 -18.55
C ILE A 8 17.33 -8.56 -18.94
N ASP A 9 16.66 -9.65 -18.59
CA ASP A 9 15.21 -9.78 -18.74
C ASP A 9 14.67 -10.19 -17.37
N ASP A 10 14.63 -9.23 -16.44
CA ASP A 10 13.54 -9.05 -15.46
C ASP A 10 13.75 -7.87 -14.48
N ASP A 11 14.25 -6.73 -14.95
CA ASP A 11 14.13 -5.45 -14.19
C ASP A 11 12.78 -4.77 -14.53
N LYS A 12 11.72 -5.57 -14.66
CA LYS A 12 10.35 -5.05 -14.73
C LYS A 12 9.84 -4.96 -13.31
N MET A 13 9.24 -3.82 -12.96
CA MET A 13 8.45 -3.69 -11.73
C MET A 13 7.46 -4.86 -11.67
N LYS A 14 7.75 -5.83 -10.82
CA LYS A 14 6.77 -6.86 -10.44
C LYS A 14 5.60 -6.13 -9.81
N GLU A 15 4.41 -6.72 -9.90
CA GLU A 15 3.20 -6.18 -9.31
C GLU A 15 3.37 -6.07 -7.78
N GLU A 16 3.97 -4.97 -7.33
CA GLU A 16 4.19 -4.69 -5.92
C GLU A 16 2.99 -3.89 -5.41
N CYS A 17 2.24 -4.48 -4.48
CA CYS A 17 1.13 -3.83 -3.79
C CYS A 17 1.57 -2.49 -3.18
N GLY A 18 0.70 -1.47 -3.26
CA GLY A 18 0.94 -0.17 -2.62
C GLY A 18 0.77 -0.24 -1.10
N VAL A 19 1.69 0.34 -0.33
CA VAL A 19 1.58 0.50 1.13
C VAL A 19 1.59 1.97 1.49
N PHE A 20 0.62 2.38 2.32
CA PHE A 20 0.54 3.73 2.87
C PHE A 20 0.50 3.66 4.41
N GLY A 21 1.28 4.52 5.06
CA GLY A 21 1.35 4.61 6.51
C GLY A 21 1.41 6.06 6.96
N LEU A 22 0.70 6.38 8.04
CA LEU A 22 0.62 7.73 8.57
C LEU A 22 0.62 7.69 10.10
N TYR A 23 1.35 8.61 10.72
CA TYR A 23 1.43 8.78 12.16
C TYR A 23 1.18 10.24 12.51
N VAL A 24 0.28 10.49 13.47
CA VAL A 24 -0.03 11.85 13.94
C VAL A 24 0.20 11.91 15.45
N PRO A 25 1.18 12.70 15.92
CA PRO A 25 1.30 12.99 17.34
C PRO A 25 0.21 13.98 17.79
N GLY A 26 -0.45 13.72 18.92
CA GLY A 26 -1.43 14.65 19.52
C GLY A 26 -2.91 14.31 19.22
N LYS A 27 -3.76 15.34 19.10
CA LYS A 27 -5.23 15.17 18.92
C LYS A 27 -5.54 14.35 17.67
N ALA A 28 -6.57 13.50 17.78
CA ALA A 28 -7.08 12.67 16.69
C ALA A 28 -7.52 13.55 15.50
N ARG A 29 -6.74 13.52 14.42
CA ARG A 29 -7.24 13.82 13.08
C ARG A 29 -7.95 12.59 12.53
N ASP A 30 -8.76 12.76 11.49
CA ASP A 30 -9.37 11.63 10.79
C ASP A 30 -8.31 10.85 9.99
N ILE A 31 -7.55 10.00 10.70
CA ILE A 31 -6.48 9.18 10.16
C ILE A 31 -7.03 8.15 9.17
N ALA A 32 -8.26 7.68 9.38
CA ALA A 32 -8.89 6.70 8.50
C ALA A 32 -9.13 7.30 7.09
N SER A 33 -9.73 8.50 7.02
CA SER A 33 -9.95 9.18 5.74
C SER A 33 -8.66 9.55 5.02
N LEU A 34 -7.63 9.97 5.76
CA LEU A 34 -6.33 10.26 5.16
C LEU A 34 -5.64 8.99 4.63
N SER A 35 -5.74 7.88 5.36
CA SER A 35 -5.27 6.57 4.88
C SER A 35 -6.02 6.10 3.64
N TYR A 36 -7.34 6.33 3.58
CA TYR A 36 -8.14 6.04 2.40
C TYR A 36 -7.65 6.84 1.17
N LEU A 37 -7.45 8.16 1.31
CA LEU A 37 -6.94 8.99 0.22
C LEU A 37 -5.54 8.58 -0.23
N GLY A 38 -4.67 8.18 0.71
CA GLY A 38 -3.34 7.66 0.41
C GLY A 38 -3.39 6.37 -0.41
N LEU A 39 -4.25 5.42 -0.02
CA LEU A 39 -4.45 4.17 -0.77
C LEU A 39 -5.10 4.41 -2.13
N LEU A 40 -6.06 5.34 -2.22
CA LEU A 40 -6.68 5.73 -3.49
C LEU A 40 -5.64 6.27 -4.49
N ALA A 41 -4.70 7.10 -4.03
CA ALA A 41 -3.60 7.59 -4.86
C ALA A 41 -2.68 6.44 -5.35
N LEU A 42 -2.59 5.35 -4.57
CA LEU A 42 -1.80 4.16 -4.88
C LEU A 42 -2.59 3.04 -5.59
N GLN A 43 -3.86 3.25 -5.92
CA GLN A 43 -4.72 2.21 -6.52
C GLN A 43 -4.14 1.60 -7.81
N HIS A 44 -3.34 2.36 -8.54
CA HIS A 44 -2.64 1.90 -9.74
C HIS A 44 -1.60 0.79 -9.46
N ARG A 45 -1.26 0.52 -8.19
CA ARG A 45 -0.31 -0.52 -7.75
C ARG A 45 -0.98 -1.77 -7.20
N GLY A 46 -2.31 -1.84 -7.20
CA GLY A 46 -3.04 -3.02 -6.77
C GLY A 46 -4.53 -2.77 -6.85
N GLN A 47 -5.25 -3.56 -7.66
CA GLN A 47 -6.69 -3.41 -7.90
C GLN A 47 -7.52 -4.57 -7.35
N GLU A 48 -6.86 -5.61 -6.82
CA GLU A 48 -7.50 -6.84 -6.37
C GLU A 48 -8.13 -6.73 -4.98
N SER A 49 -7.48 -5.99 -4.08
CA SER A 49 -7.93 -5.82 -2.70
C SER A 49 -7.30 -4.59 -2.05
N ALA A 50 -7.92 -4.12 -0.98
CA ALA A 50 -7.40 -3.04 -0.15
C ALA A 50 -7.73 -3.26 1.33
N GLY A 51 -6.96 -2.61 2.20
CA GLY A 51 -7.23 -2.63 3.63
C GLY A 51 -6.58 -1.49 4.39
N ILE A 52 -7.24 -1.05 5.46
CA ILE A 52 -6.79 -0.01 6.38
C ILE A 52 -6.82 -0.59 7.80
N CYS A 53 -5.72 -0.38 8.53
CA CYS A 53 -5.62 -0.66 9.96
C CYS A 53 -5.34 0.65 10.69
N VAL A 54 -6.14 0.97 11.71
CA VAL A 54 -5.95 2.15 12.57
C VAL A 54 -5.74 1.70 14.01
N ASN A 55 -4.72 2.24 14.65
CA ASN A 55 -4.47 2.06 16.08
C ASN A 55 -4.98 3.28 16.85
N ASN A 56 -5.89 3.06 17.80
CA ASN A 56 -6.29 4.04 18.78
C ASN A 56 -5.89 3.55 20.18
N GLN A 57 -4.78 4.06 20.71
CA GLN A 57 -4.29 3.77 22.07
C GLN A 57 -4.17 2.26 22.38
N GLY A 58 -3.63 1.50 21.43
CA GLY A 58 -3.47 0.05 21.53
C GLY A 58 -4.67 -0.75 21.02
N VAL A 59 -5.80 -0.10 20.71
CA VAL A 59 -6.96 -0.75 20.10
C VAL A 59 -6.87 -0.64 18.58
N PHE A 60 -6.70 -1.77 17.92
CA PHE A 60 -6.64 -1.85 16.47
C PHE A 60 -8.04 -2.06 15.87
N LYS A 61 -8.37 -1.25 14.85
CA LYS A 61 -9.54 -1.45 13.99
C LYS A 61 -9.06 -1.69 12.57
N ILE A 62 -9.58 -2.74 11.94
CA ILE A 62 -9.15 -3.18 10.62
C ILE A 62 -10.36 -3.30 9.72
N HIS A 63 -10.28 -2.72 8.53
CA HIS A 63 -11.21 -2.97 7.44
C HIS A 63 -10.40 -3.42 6.23
N LYS A 64 -10.73 -4.58 5.67
CA LYS A 64 -10.12 -5.12 4.45
C LYS A 64 -11.16 -5.86 3.63
N ALA A 65 -11.11 -5.70 2.32
CA ALA A 65 -12.02 -6.37 1.40
C ALA A 65 -11.35 -6.60 0.04
N MET A 66 -11.91 -7.51 -0.74
CA MET A 66 -11.60 -7.63 -2.16
C MET A 66 -12.24 -6.47 -2.93
N GLY A 67 -11.62 -6.07 -4.03
CA GLY A 67 -12.03 -4.95 -4.86
C GLY A 67 -11.18 -3.69 -4.64
N LEU A 68 -11.63 -2.60 -5.25
CA LEU A 68 -10.99 -1.29 -5.18
C LEU A 68 -11.16 -0.66 -3.78
N VAL A 69 -10.36 0.38 -3.50
CA VAL A 69 -10.34 1.15 -2.23
C VAL A 69 -11.66 1.84 -1.96
#